data_AF-A0A502G1X4-F1
#
_entry.id   AF-A0A502G1X4-F1
#
_cell.length_a   1.000
_cell.length_b   1.000
_cell.length_c   1.000
_cell.angle_alpha   90.00
_cell.angle_beta   90.00
_cell.angle_gamma   90.00
#
_symmetry.space_group_name_H-M   'P 1'
#
loop_
_entity.id
_entity.type
_entity.pdbx_description
1 polymer ?
#
loop_
_entity_poly.entity_id
_entity_poly.type
_entity_poly.pdbx_seq_one_letter_code
_entity_poly.pdbx_strand_id
1 'polypeptide(L)'
;MTVTVKISRQLFAQSFEQLRCCGAGRRECQALWVGPWSDPELITRMVHPTHSASAGGFQLDGAWLTHFWTELGEAGEGVRVQVHTHPGAAYHSATDDAFPILAVPGFLSLVIPRFATGDIGFDAAFLAQLDDAGRWSEVSIHDHLEII
;
A
#
# COMPACT_ATOMS: atom_id res chain seq x y z
N MET A 1 -11.20 -5.05 18.41
CA MET A 1 -10.59 -6.25 17.77
C MET A 1 -9.84 -5.74 16.58
N THR A 2 -8.54 -5.98 16.51
CA THR A 2 -7.73 -5.63 15.35
C THR A 2 -8.10 -6.58 14.21
N VAL A 3 -8.38 -6.05 13.03
CA VAL A 3 -8.63 -6.84 11.82
C VAL A 3 -7.29 -7.12 11.16
N THR A 4 -6.97 -8.39 10.95
CA THR A 4 -5.73 -8.81 10.28
C THR A 4 -6.01 -9.07 8.81
N VAL A 5 -5.38 -8.28 7.94
CA VAL A 5 -5.45 -8.42 6.50
C VAL A 5 -4.49 -9.52 6.04
N LYS A 6 -4.99 -10.43 5.22
CA LYS A 6 -4.32 -11.65 4.76
C LYS A 6 -4.02 -11.55 3.27
N ILE A 7 -2.77 -11.82 2.90
CA ILE A 7 -2.31 -11.83 1.51
C ILE A 7 -1.60 -13.15 1.20
N SER A 8 -1.84 -13.73 0.03
CA SER A 8 -1.12 -14.94 -0.36
C SER A 8 0.36 -14.66 -0.61
N ARG A 9 1.23 -15.64 -0.31
CA ARG A 9 2.67 -15.56 -0.65
C ARG A 9 2.93 -15.16 -2.10
N GLN A 10 2.13 -15.69 -3.02
CA GLN A 10 2.24 -15.38 -4.45
C GLN A 10 1.97 -13.89 -4.71
N LEU A 11 0.86 -13.36 -4.20
CA LEU A 11 0.49 -11.96 -4.46
C LEU A 11 1.43 -10.98 -3.76
N PHE A 12 1.95 -11.37 -2.58
CA PHE A 12 2.97 -10.62 -1.89
C PHE A 12 4.28 -10.55 -2.70
N ALA A 13 4.74 -11.68 -3.25
CA ALA A 13 5.90 -11.71 -4.13
C ALA A 13 5.70 -10.88 -5.41
N GLN A 14 4.53 -10.99 -6.04
CA GLN A 14 4.14 -10.17 -7.21
C GLN A 14 4.15 -8.67 -6.89
N SER A 15 3.76 -8.28 -5.67
CA SER A 15 3.85 -6.88 -5.23
C SER A 15 5.30 -6.39 -5.26
N PHE A 16 6.26 -7.17 -4.73
CA PHE A 16 7.67 -6.82 -4.77
C PHE A 16 8.23 -6.76 -6.20
N GLU A 17 7.87 -7.71 -7.06
CA GLU A 17 8.27 -7.71 -8.47
C GLU A 17 7.80 -6.43 -9.17
N GLN A 18 6.54 -6.06 -8.98
CA GLN A 18 5.97 -4.85 -9.54
C GLN A 18 6.66 -3.59 -9.03
N LEU A 19 6.86 -3.47 -7.71
CA LEU A 19 7.54 -2.33 -7.09
C LEU A 19 8.98 -2.19 -7.59
N ARG A 20 9.72 -3.29 -7.73
CA ARG A 20 11.08 -3.31 -8.28
C ARG A 20 11.10 -2.90 -9.75
N CYS A 21 10.18 -3.42 -10.57
CA CYS A 21 10.08 -3.09 -11.99
C CYS A 21 9.77 -1.60 -12.19
N CYS A 22 8.81 -1.09 -11.44
CA CYS A 22 8.39 0.30 -11.48
C CYS A 22 9.46 1.26 -10.95
N GLY A 23 9.98 1.01 -9.75
CA GLY A 23 10.94 1.86 -9.06
C GLY A 23 12.36 1.78 -9.64
N ALA A 24 12.73 0.60 -10.17
CA ALA A 24 14.01 0.33 -10.83
C ALA A 24 15.24 0.82 -10.02
N GLY A 25 15.14 0.77 -8.69
CA GLY A 25 16.18 1.21 -7.75
C GLY A 25 16.44 2.72 -7.74
N ARG A 26 15.58 3.55 -8.33
CA ARG A 26 15.85 4.99 -8.52
C ARG A 26 14.69 5.93 -8.19
N ARG A 27 13.47 5.42 -8.12
CA ARG A 27 12.26 6.20 -7.86
C ARG A 27 11.29 5.42 -7.02
N GLU A 28 10.46 6.15 -6.30
CA GLU A 28 9.36 5.57 -5.54
C GLU A 28 8.34 4.93 -6.48
N CYS A 29 7.55 4.01 -5.92
CA CYS A 29 6.46 3.35 -6.60
C CYS A 29 5.32 3.06 -5.62
N GLN A 30 4.13 2.85 -6.15
CA GLN A 30 2.92 2.46 -5.41
C GLN A 30 2.38 1.13 -5.94
N ALA A 31 1.87 0.31 -5.03
CA ALA A 31 0.94 -0.77 -5.28
C ALA A 31 -0.25 -0.63 -4.32
N LEU A 32 -1.41 -1.12 -4.71
CA LEU A 32 -2.63 -1.12 -3.90
C LEU A 32 -3.07 -2.56 -3.69
N TRP A 33 -3.29 -2.95 -2.45
CA TRP A 33 -3.90 -4.24 -2.13
C TRP A 33 -5.40 -4.08 -2.02
N VAL A 34 -6.11 -4.87 -2.81
CA VAL A 34 -7.56 -4.81 -2.98
C VAL A 34 -8.18 -6.12 -2.56
N GLY A 35 -9.35 -6.03 -1.93
CA GLY A 35 -10.15 -7.18 -1.51
C GLY A 35 -11.65 -6.90 -1.58
N PRO A 36 -12.50 -7.94 -1.56
CA PRO A 36 -13.94 -7.79 -1.63
C PRO A 36 -14.51 -7.15 -0.34
N TRP A 37 -15.63 -6.45 -0.43
CA TRP A 37 -16.34 -5.94 0.75
C TRP A 37 -16.94 -7.04 1.63
N SER A 38 -17.26 -8.19 1.03
CA SER A 38 -17.79 -9.35 1.75
C SER A 38 -16.76 -10.06 2.63
N ASP A 39 -15.47 -9.86 2.36
CA ASP A 39 -14.37 -10.42 3.15
C ASP A 39 -13.24 -9.37 3.25
N PRO A 40 -13.34 -8.43 4.20
CA PRO A 40 -12.40 -7.32 4.32
C PRO A 40 -11.01 -7.74 4.80
N GLU A 41 -10.86 -8.95 5.32
CA GLU A 41 -9.56 -9.50 5.71
C GLU A 41 -8.77 -10.00 4.49
N LEU A 42 -9.41 -10.42 3.41
CA LEU A 42 -8.72 -11.06 2.31
C LEU A 42 -8.26 -10.06 1.23
N ILE A 43 -6.96 -10.08 0.90
CA ILE A 43 -6.45 -9.48 -0.34
C ILE A 43 -6.55 -10.48 -1.48
N THR A 44 -7.26 -10.07 -2.54
CA THR A 44 -7.48 -10.89 -3.73
C THR A 44 -6.64 -10.43 -4.92
N ARG A 45 -6.25 -9.14 -4.97
CA ARG A 45 -5.39 -8.62 -6.04
C ARG A 45 -4.51 -7.45 -5.61
N MET A 46 -3.42 -7.31 -6.34
CA MET A 46 -2.49 -6.17 -6.29
C MET A 46 -2.71 -5.35 -7.56
N VAL A 47 -2.88 -4.04 -7.39
CA VAL A 47 -3.09 -3.10 -8.47
C VAL A 47 -1.96 -2.09 -8.48
N HIS A 48 -1.34 -1.90 -9.64
CA HIS A 48 -0.32 -0.88 -9.84
C HIS A 48 -0.95 0.34 -10.53
N PRO A 49 -1.02 1.50 -9.85
CA PRO A 49 -1.65 2.68 -10.42
C PRO A 49 -0.78 3.31 -11.50
N THR A 50 -1.42 3.99 -12.46
CA THR A 50 -0.70 4.88 -13.37
C THR A 50 -0.24 6.11 -12.60
N HIS A 51 1.05 6.41 -12.63
CA HIS A 51 1.62 7.52 -11.88
C HIS A 51 2.95 8.01 -12.49
N SER A 52 3.30 9.26 -12.15
CA SER A 52 4.67 9.77 -12.32
C SER A 52 5.41 9.69 -10.99
N ALA A 53 6.71 9.38 -10.99
CA ALA A 53 7.49 9.24 -9.77
C ALA A 53 8.91 9.79 -9.90
N SER A 54 9.44 10.21 -8.76
CA SER A 54 10.81 10.64 -8.52
C SER A 54 11.43 9.83 -7.38
N ALA A 55 12.66 10.16 -6.97
CA ALA A 55 13.32 9.52 -5.84
C ALA A 55 12.67 9.82 -4.47
N GLY A 56 11.80 10.83 -4.36
CA GLY A 56 11.21 11.24 -3.08
C GLY A 56 9.72 11.55 -3.16
N GLY A 57 9.00 10.90 -4.08
CA GLY A 57 7.56 11.05 -4.19
C GLY A 57 7.01 10.60 -5.54
N PHE A 58 5.70 10.37 -5.59
CA PHE A 58 4.95 10.08 -6.80
C PHE A 58 3.62 10.85 -6.82
N GLN A 59 3.03 10.97 -8.00
CA GLN A 59 1.72 11.55 -8.23
C GLN A 59 0.89 10.59 -9.07
N LEU A 60 -0.25 10.15 -8.53
CA LEU A 60 -1.18 9.29 -9.24
C LEU A 60 -1.89 10.06 -10.36
N ASP A 61 -2.16 9.37 -11.47
CA ASP A 61 -2.93 9.91 -12.58
C ASP A 61 -4.43 10.02 -12.20
N GLY A 62 -5.02 11.19 -12.42
CA GLY A 62 -6.39 11.48 -12.01
C GLY A 62 -7.46 10.76 -12.84
N ALA A 63 -7.20 10.53 -14.12
CA ALA A 63 -8.12 9.78 -14.99
C ALA A 63 -8.12 8.30 -14.60
N TRP A 64 -6.94 7.76 -14.30
CA TRP A 64 -6.77 6.42 -13.77
C TRP A 64 -7.51 6.25 -12.44
N LEU A 65 -7.36 7.20 -11.49
CA LEU A 65 -8.08 7.16 -10.21
C LEU A 65 -9.60 7.12 -10.41
N THR A 66 -10.12 7.98 -11.30
CA THR A 66 -11.56 8.03 -11.57
C THR A 66 -12.08 6.69 -12.06
N HIS A 67 -11.39 6.09 -13.04
CA HIS A 67 -11.76 4.78 -13.57
C HIS A 67 -11.63 3.67 -12.52
N PHE A 68 -10.56 3.70 -11.73
CA PHE A 68 -10.29 2.72 -10.68
C PHE A 68 -11.36 2.72 -9.60
N TRP A 69 -11.88 3.88 -9.18
CA TRP A 69 -12.97 3.96 -8.21
C TRP A 69 -14.28 3.38 -8.74
N THR A 70 -14.60 3.63 -10.02
CA THR A 70 -15.77 3.02 -10.68
C THR A 70 -15.62 1.50 -10.74
N GLU A 71 -14.45 1.00 -11.17
CA GLU A 71 -14.16 -0.44 -11.27
C GLU A 71 -14.33 -1.13 -9.90
N LEU A 72 -13.79 -0.55 -8.83
CA LEU A 72 -13.94 -1.09 -7.47
C LEU A 72 -15.39 -1.14 -7.01
N GLY A 73 -16.16 -0.07 -7.29
CA GLY A 73 -17.58 0.00 -6.98
C GLY A 73 -18.39 -1.09 -7.69
N GLU A 74 -18.13 -1.30 -8.98
CA GLU A 74 -18.79 -2.34 -9.79
C GLU A 74 -18.41 -3.76 -9.35
N ALA A 75 -17.14 -3.96 -8.96
CA ALA A 75 -16.64 -5.25 -8.50
C ALA A 75 -17.03 -5.59 -7.05
N GLY A 76 -17.56 -4.63 -6.29
CA GLY A 76 -17.81 -4.81 -4.86
C GLY A 76 -16.51 -4.99 -4.06
N GLU A 77 -15.46 -4.27 -4.44
CA GLU A 77 -14.12 -4.33 -3.85
C GLU A 77 -13.69 -3.00 -3.26
N GLY A 78 -12.67 -3.02 -2.40
CA GLY A 78 -12.07 -1.83 -1.81
C GLY A 78 -10.57 -1.99 -1.62
N VAL A 79 -9.87 -0.85 -1.61
CA VAL A 79 -8.45 -0.81 -1.20
C VAL A 79 -8.37 -1.07 0.30
N ARG A 80 -7.53 -2.03 0.68
CA ARG A 80 -7.29 -2.43 2.08
C ARG A 80 -6.00 -1.86 2.62
N VAL A 81 -4.97 -1.79 1.78
CA VAL A 81 -3.65 -1.28 2.13
C VAL A 81 -3.09 -0.52 0.93
N GLN A 82 -2.56 0.69 1.16
CA GLN A 82 -1.65 1.31 0.21
C GLN A 82 -0.22 0.85 0.52
N VAL A 83 0.52 0.40 -0.50
CA VAL A 83 1.92 -0.02 -0.38
C VAL A 83 2.81 0.86 -1.24
N HIS A 84 3.71 1.63 -0.66
CA HIS A 84 4.66 2.45 -1.43
C HIS A 84 6.09 2.25 -0.98
N THR A 85 7.04 2.70 -1.79
CA THR A 85 8.47 2.52 -1.52
C THR A 85 9.19 3.83 -1.26
N HIS A 86 10.15 3.82 -0.33
CA HIS A 86 11.08 4.93 -0.11
C HIS A 86 12.49 4.63 -0.61
N PRO A 87 13.33 5.66 -0.87
CA PRO A 87 14.75 5.49 -1.26
C PRO A 87 15.61 4.83 -0.18
N GLY A 88 15.29 5.08 1.09
CA GLY A 88 16.11 4.72 2.25
C GLY A 88 15.32 3.88 3.25
N ALA A 89 15.25 4.37 4.49
CA ALA A 89 14.45 3.76 5.55
C ALA A 89 12.95 3.94 5.28
N ALA A 90 12.15 2.99 5.77
CA ALA A 90 10.70 3.08 5.75
C ALA A 90 10.20 3.90 6.95
N TYR A 91 9.32 4.85 6.68
CA TYR A 91 8.61 5.68 7.65
C TYR A 91 7.46 6.37 6.91
N HIS A 92 6.44 6.86 7.63
CA HIS A 92 5.41 7.72 7.03
C HIS A 92 5.88 9.18 7.04
N SER A 93 6.05 9.75 5.85
CA SER A 93 6.49 11.14 5.68
C SER A 93 5.31 12.12 5.82
N ALA A 94 5.62 13.42 5.95
CA ALA A 94 4.59 14.45 5.94
C ALA A 94 3.79 14.50 4.61
N THR A 95 4.39 14.08 3.50
CA THR A 95 3.69 13.95 2.22
C THR A 95 2.73 12.76 2.24
N ASP A 96 3.15 11.64 2.81
CA ASP A 96 2.29 10.45 2.95
C ASP A 96 1.10 10.77 3.87
N ASP A 97 1.33 11.51 4.96
CA ASP A 97 0.27 11.96 5.88
C ASP A 97 -0.77 12.84 5.19
N ALA A 98 -0.32 13.76 4.34
CA ALA A 98 -1.14 14.78 3.71
C ALA A 98 -1.92 14.26 2.50
N PHE A 99 -1.41 13.25 1.80
CA PHE A 99 -1.96 12.77 0.54
C PHE A 99 -2.14 11.24 0.47
N PRO A 100 -2.77 10.60 1.47
CA PRO A 100 -3.08 9.17 1.37
C PRO A 100 -4.13 8.92 0.29
N ILE A 101 -4.13 7.72 -0.28
CA ILE A 101 -5.14 7.36 -1.27
C ILE A 101 -6.55 7.28 -0.66
N LEU A 102 -6.64 6.91 0.62
CA LEU A 102 -7.86 6.93 1.42
C LEU A 102 -7.57 7.58 2.78
N ALA A 103 -8.44 8.49 3.21
CA ALA A 103 -8.40 9.13 4.51
C ALA A 103 -9.59 8.66 5.37
N VAL A 104 -9.63 7.36 5.66
CA VAL A 104 -10.67 6.74 6.51
C VAL A 104 -10.03 6.10 7.75
N PRO A 105 -10.63 6.23 8.95
CA PRO A 105 -10.10 5.61 10.15
C PRO A 105 -9.89 4.10 9.98
N GLY A 106 -8.78 3.61 10.51
CA GLY A 106 -8.33 2.23 10.37
C GLY A 106 -7.56 1.92 9.08
N PHE A 107 -7.46 2.85 8.12
CA PHE A 107 -6.75 2.62 6.86
C PHE A 107 -5.26 2.41 7.09
N LEU A 108 -4.67 1.49 6.32
CA LEU A 108 -3.29 1.04 6.47
C LEU A 108 -2.41 1.54 5.31
N SER A 109 -1.23 2.05 5.67
CA SER A 109 -0.19 2.52 4.74
C SER A 109 1.13 1.81 5.03
N LEU A 110 1.53 0.90 4.14
CA LEU A 110 2.75 0.10 4.25
C LEU A 110 3.86 0.72 3.41
N VAL A 111 4.97 1.07 4.06
CA VAL A 111 6.16 1.62 3.41
C VAL A 111 7.24 0.55 3.33
N ILE A 112 7.71 0.27 2.11
CA ILE A 112 8.80 -0.66 1.84
C ILE A 112 10.09 0.13 1.57
N PRO A 113 11.20 -0.14 2.27
CA PRO A 113 12.42 0.63 2.13
C PRO A 113 13.17 0.32 0.82
N ARG A 114 14.16 1.15 0.50
CA ARG A 114 15.16 0.94 -0.56
C ARG A 114 14.54 0.56 -1.92
N PHE A 115 13.46 1.23 -2.33
CA PHE A 115 12.77 0.95 -3.60
C PHE A 115 12.39 -0.53 -3.79
N ALA A 116 12.12 -1.24 -2.69
CA ALA A 116 11.88 -2.69 -2.65
C ALA A 116 13.03 -3.57 -3.18
N THR A 117 14.27 -3.07 -3.26
CA THR A 117 15.42 -3.86 -3.78
C THR A 117 16.00 -4.85 -2.76
N GLY A 118 15.58 -4.79 -1.50
CA GLY A 118 15.95 -5.76 -0.47
C GLY A 118 15.17 -7.08 -0.57
N ASP A 119 15.33 -7.94 0.44
CA ASP A 119 14.59 -9.20 0.54
C ASP A 119 13.07 -8.98 0.60
N ILE A 120 12.33 -9.97 0.10
CA ILE A 120 10.86 -9.97 0.20
C ILE A 120 10.48 -10.27 1.64
N GLY A 121 9.79 -9.34 2.29
CA GLY A 121 9.41 -9.48 3.69
C GLY A 121 9.10 -8.14 4.36
N PHE A 122 8.94 -8.18 5.68
CA PHE A 122 8.59 -7.02 6.49
C PHE A 122 9.74 -6.52 7.39
N ASP A 123 10.90 -7.18 7.41
CA ASP A 123 12.00 -6.94 8.37
C ASP A 123 12.58 -5.51 8.40
N ALA A 124 12.19 -4.64 7.47
CA ALA A 124 12.52 -3.20 7.49
C ALA A 124 11.38 -2.32 6.97
N ALA A 125 10.17 -2.88 6.89
CA ALA A 125 8.98 -2.16 6.46
C ALA A 125 8.40 -1.34 7.64
N PHE A 126 7.61 -0.34 7.30
CA PHE A 126 6.88 0.48 8.27
C PHE A 126 5.40 0.42 7.94
N LEU A 127 4.54 0.23 8.95
CA LEU A 127 3.11 0.24 8.77
C LEU A 127 2.48 1.35 9.59
N ALA A 128 1.81 2.27 8.91
CA ALA A 128 1.03 3.33 9.52
C ALA A 128 -0.44 2.95 9.52
N GLN A 129 -1.16 3.35 10.57
CA GLN A 129 -2.63 3.34 10.61
C GLN A 129 -3.17 4.74 10.91
N LEU A 130 -4.24 5.12 10.21
CA LEU A 130 -4.97 6.36 10.44
C LEU A 130 -5.98 6.19 11.58
N ASP A 131 -5.89 7.01 12.63
CA ASP A 131 -6.83 6.99 13.76
C ASP A 131 -8.12 7.80 13.47
N ASP A 132 -9.10 7.70 14.38
CA ASP A 132 -10.37 8.45 14.30
C ASP A 132 -10.21 9.97 14.34
N ALA A 133 -9.06 10.47 14.81
CA ALA A 133 -8.72 11.88 14.84
C ALA A 133 -7.96 12.33 13.57
N GLY A 134 -7.79 11.44 12.58
CA GLY A 134 -7.08 11.72 11.34
C GLY A 134 -5.56 11.79 11.50
N ARG A 135 -4.99 11.13 12.51
CA ARG A 135 -3.54 11.07 12.74
C ARG A 135 -2.99 9.70 12.37
N TRP A 136 -1.86 9.71 11.69
CA TRP A 136 -1.10 8.51 11.40
C TRP A 136 -0.22 8.11 12.58
N SER A 137 -0.16 6.83 12.88
CA SER A 137 0.75 6.27 13.88
C SER A 137 1.28 4.91 13.42
N GLU A 138 2.50 4.59 13.84
CA GLU A 138 3.09 3.27 13.60
C GLU A 138 2.30 2.20 14.34
N VAL A 139 2.01 1.10 13.65
CA VAL A 139 1.39 -0.10 14.23
C VAL A 139 2.20 -1.34 13.91
N SER A 140 2.08 -2.36 14.76
CA SER A 140 2.74 -3.66 14.56
C SER A 140 2.25 -4.32 13.27
N ILE A 141 3.16 -4.62 12.35
CA ILE A 141 2.86 -5.31 11.10
C ILE A 141 2.22 -6.67 11.37
N HIS A 142 2.74 -7.45 12.30
CA HIS A 142 2.27 -8.81 12.57
C HIS A 142 0.87 -8.88 13.19
N ASP A 143 0.40 -7.78 13.78
CA ASP A 143 -0.97 -7.71 14.32
C ASP A 143 -2.00 -7.35 13.22
N HIS A 144 -1.54 -6.80 12.10
CA HIS A 144 -2.40 -6.23 11.05
C HIS A 144 -2.27 -6.90 9.69
N LEU A 145 -1.13 -7.52 9.38
CA LEU A 145 -0.84 -8.15 8.10
C LEU A 145 -0.33 -9.58 8.31
N GLU A 146 -0.90 -10.52 7.58
CA GLU A 146 -0.51 -11.93 7.58
C GLU A 146 -0.26 -12.42 6.15
N ILE A 147 0.85 -13.12 5.95
CA ILE A 147 1.15 -13.79 4.68
C ILE A 147 0.74 -15.25 4.79
N ILE A 148 -0.25 -15.66 4.00
CA ILE A 148 -0.82 -17.01 3.97
C ILE A 148 -0.32 -17.85 2.78
#